data_AF-A0A3M0YC42-F1
#
_entry.id   AF-A0A3M0YC42-F1
#
_cell.length_a   1.000
_cell.length_b   1.000
_cell.length_c   1.000
_cell.angle_alpha   90.00
_cell.angle_beta   90.00
_cell.angle_gamma   90.00
#
_symmetry.space_group_name_H-M   'P 1'
#
loop_
_entity.id
_entity.type
_entity.pdbx_description
1 polymer ?
#
loop_
_entity_poly.entity_id
_entity_poly.type
_entity_poly.pdbx_seq_one_letter_code
_entity_poly.pdbx_strand_id
1 'polypeptide(L)' 'MPHYRRFYLDGHPVFVTLVTYKRHPWLGEPGHIEILHRSFRWVKMRYPFRHIAHAILPDHMHWMFEPLHGTNFS' A
#
# COMPACT_ATOMS: atom_id res chain seq x y z
N MET A 1 18.22 -11.25 7.56
CA MET A 1 17.10 -11.16 6.61
C MET A 1 15.87 -11.74 7.27
N PRO A 2 14.69 -11.11 7.16
CA PRO A 2 13.47 -11.70 7.68
C PRO A 2 13.05 -12.92 6.83
N HIS A 3 12.61 -14.00 7.48
CA HIS A 3 12.15 -15.24 6.85
C HIS A 3 10.61 -15.29 6.77
N TYR A 4 9.97 -14.18 6.37
CA TYR A 4 8.52 -14.18 6.20
C TYR A 4 8.14 -15.00 4.97
N ARG A 5 7.08 -15.80 5.10
CA ARG A 5 6.37 -16.38 3.96
C ARG A 5 5.19 -15.48 3.65
N ARG A 6 5.13 -14.93 2.43
CA ARG A 6 3.96 -14.19 1.98
C ARG A 6 2.81 -15.18 1.81
N PHE A 7 1.71 -14.94 2.51
CA PHE A 7 0.52 -15.77 2.46
C PHE A 7 -0.60 -14.94 1.82
N TYR A 8 -0.87 -15.24 0.56
CA TYR A 8 -1.94 -14.61 -0.21
C TYR A 8 -3.00 -15.65 -0.50
N LEU A 9 -4.24 -15.31 -0.16
CA LEU A 9 -5.42 -16.09 -0.52
C LEU A 9 -6.27 -15.23 -1.45
N ASP A 10 -6.69 -15.80 -2.57
CA ASP A 10 -7.57 -15.13 -3.53
C ASP A 10 -8.86 -14.67 -2.84
N GLY A 11 -9.27 -13.43 -3.11
CA GLY A 11 -10.47 -12.83 -2.50
C GLY A 11 -10.33 -12.46 -1.03
N HIS A 12 -9.12 -12.49 -0.46
CA HIS A 12 -8.87 -12.02 0.90
C HIS A 12 -8.12 -10.69 0.92
N PRO A 13 -8.56 -9.73 1.77
CA PRO A 13 -7.84 -8.48 1.94
C PRO A 13 -6.52 -8.71 2.66
N VAL A 14 -5.51 -7.94 2.26
CA VAL A 14 -4.21 -7.87 2.91
C VAL A 14 -4.04 -6.52 3.59
N PHE A 15 -3.38 -6.54 4.75
CA PHE A 15 -2.97 -5.34 5.47
C PHE A 15 -1.46 -5.21 5.40
N VAL A 16 -0.98 -4.04 4.99
CA VAL A 16 0.44 -3.74 4.92
C VAL A 16 0.76 -2.47 5.70
N THR A 17 1.93 -2.47 6.34
CA THR A 17 2.54 -1.29 6.94
C THR A 17 3.76 -0.93 6.11
N LEU A 18 3.79 0.29 5.59
CA LEU A 18 4.88 0.81 4.77
C LEU A 18 5.51 1.98 5.50
N VAL A 19 6.79 1.85 5.84
CA VAL A 19 7.54 2.86 6.61
C VAL A 19 8.52 3.54 5.66
N THR A 20 8.64 4.86 5.76
CA THR A 20 9.63 5.60 4.97
C THR A 20 11.05 5.23 5.37
N TYR A 21 12.01 5.48 4.48
CA TYR A 21 13.41 5.22 4.77
C TYR A 21 13.83 5.97 6.04
N LYS A 22 14.42 5.25 7.00
CA LYS A 22 14.82 5.78 8.32
C LYS A 22 13.72 6.57 9.04
N ARG A 23 12.43 6.30 8.76
CA ARG A 23 11.29 7.02 9.34
C ARG A 23 11.35 8.54 9.09
N HIS A 24 11.87 8.97 7.94
CA HIS A 24 11.77 10.38 7.56
C HIS A 24 10.30 10.80 7.39
N PRO A 25 9.88 11.96 7.92
CA PRO A 25 8.48 12.38 7.95
C PRO A 25 7.99 12.94 6.60
N TRP A 26 8.37 12.32 5.48
CA TRP A 26 8.06 12.82 4.14
C TRP A 26 6.56 12.88 3.86
N LEU A 27 5.74 12.04 4.49
CA LEU A 27 4.29 12.03 4.31
C LEU A 27 3.56 13.06 5.21
N GLY A 28 4.29 13.95 5.89
CA GLY A 28 3.71 15.06 6.64
C GLY A 28 3.33 16.28 5.78
N GLU A 29 3.90 16.40 4.58
CA GLU A 29 3.67 17.53 3.68
C GLU A 29 2.53 17.22 2.68
N PRO A 30 1.53 18.11 2.51
CA PRO A 30 0.40 17.89 1.60
C PRO A 30 0.81 17.55 0.16
N GLY A 31 1.90 18.15 -0.33
CA GLY A 31 2.41 17.88 -1.68
C GLY A 31 2.88 16.43 -1.86
N HIS A 32 3.50 15.83 -0.84
CA HIS A 32 3.92 14.43 -0.89
C HIS A 32 2.74 13.46 -0.75
N ILE A 33 1.73 13.84 0.04
CA ILE A 33 0.48 13.07 0.14
C ILE A 33 -0.23 12.99 -1.22
N GLU A 34 -0.26 14.08 -1.99
CA GLU A 34 -0.86 14.06 -3.34
C GLU A 34 -0.07 13.16 -4.30
N ILE A 35 1.26 13.13 -4.20
CA ILE A 35 2.09 12.18 -4.97
C ILE A 35 1.72 10.74 -4.60
N LEU A 36 1.59 10.42 -3.32
CA LEU A 36 1.16 9.10 -2.85
C LEU A 36 -0.23 8.71 -3.39
N HIS A 37 -1.21 9.62 -3.33
CA HIS A 37 -2.54 9.36 -3.89
C HIS A 37 -2.49 9.11 -5.40
N ARG A 38 -1.64 9.82 -6.13
CA ARG A 38 -1.42 9.58 -7.56
C ARG A 38 -0.82 8.20 -7.81
N SER A 39 0.11 7.77 -6.96
CA SER A 39 0.65 6.41 -7.00
C SER A 39 -0.44 5.35 -6.77
N PHE A 40 -1.35 5.53 -5.81
CA PHE A 40 -2.48 4.60 -5.65
C PHE A 40 -3.35 4.51 -6.91
N ARG A 41 -3.67 5.64 -7.54
CA ARG A 41 -4.43 5.66 -8.81
C ARG A 41 -3.68 4.92 -9.91
N TRP A 42 -2.38 5.15 -10.04
CA TRP A 42 -1.54 4.51 -11.03
C TRP A 42 -1.42 2.99 -10.83
N VAL A 43 -1.17 2.54 -9.60
CA VAL A 43 -1.11 1.11 -9.27
C VAL A 43 -2.44 0.43 -9.54
N LYS A 44 -3.58 1.07 -9.21
CA LYS A 44 -4.91 0.49 -9.44
C LYS A 44 -5.21 0.25 -10.93
N MET A 45 -4.67 1.09 -11.82
CA MET A 45 -4.81 0.89 -13.28
C MET A 45 -4.02 -0.33 -13.77
N ARG A 46 -2.85 -0.59 -13.19
CA ARG A 46 -1.96 -1.69 -13.63
C ARG A 46 -2.28 -3.03 -12.96
N TYR A 47 -2.71 -2.97 -11.71
CA TYR A 47 -3.03 -4.11 -10.87
C TYR A 47 -4.40 -3.87 -10.26
N PRO A 48 -5.47 -4.43 -10.83
CA PRO A 48 -6.81 -4.22 -10.30
C PRO A 48 -6.96 -4.76 -8.87
N PHE A 49 -7.36 -3.89 -7.95
CA PHE A 49 -7.65 -4.22 -6.54
C PHE A 49 -8.82 -3.39 -6.01
N ARG A 50 -9.48 -3.90 -4.97
CA ARG A 50 -10.43 -3.15 -4.15
C ARG A 50 -9.69 -2.43 -3.04
N HIS A 51 -9.75 -1.09 -3.06
CA HIS A 51 -9.20 -0.26 -1.99
C HIS A 51 -10.17 -0.31 -0.81
N ILE A 52 -9.73 -0.77 0.37
CA ILE A 52 -10.60 -0.88 1.54
C ILE A 52 -10.39 0.29 2.49
N ALA A 53 -9.16 0.51 2.94
CA ALA A 53 -8.83 1.62 3.85
C ALA A 53 -7.33 1.96 3.78
N HIS A 54 -6.98 3.21 4.10
CA HIS A 54 -5.60 3.59 4.40
C HIS A 54 -5.55 4.66 5.48
N ALA A 55 -4.44 4.72 6.21
CA ALA A 55 -4.10 5.80 7.13
C ALA A 55 -2.68 6.27 6.80
N ILE A 56 -2.50 7.58 6.67
CA ILE A 56 -1.21 8.21 6.37
C ILE A 56 -0.76 8.96 7.63
N LEU A 57 0.44 8.61 8.10
CA LEU A 57 1.15 9.27 9.17
C LEU A 57 2.43 9.88 8.59
N PRO A 58 3.09 10.84 9.26
CA PRO A 58 4.22 11.54 8.66
C PRO A 58 5.34 10.63 8.13
N ASP A 59 5.66 9.53 8.82
CA ASP A 59 6.76 8.62 8.49
C ASP A 59 6.32 7.22 8.03
N HIS A 60 5.02 6.93 7.96
CA HIS A 60 4.52 5.63 7.53
C HIS A 60 3.06 5.67 7.09
N MET A 61 2.61 4.61 6.43
CA MET A 61 1.21 4.40 6.16
C MET A 61 0.78 2.97 6.44
N HIS A 62 -0.49 2.83 6.80
CA HIS A 62 -1.19 1.56 6.84
C HIS A 62 -2.14 1.49 5.66
N TRP A 63 -2.17 0.34 4.99
CA TRP A 63 -3.01 0.17 3.82
C TRP A 63 -3.63 -1.23 3.80
N MET A 64 -4.95 -1.26 3.61
CA MET A 64 -5.72 -2.48 3.44
C MET A 64 -6.34 -2.50 2.04
N PHE A 65 -6.07 -3.56 1.30
CA PHE A 65 -6.59 -3.75 -0.05
C PHE A 65 -6.80 -5.23 -0.35
N GLU A 66 -7.69 -5.51 -1.29
CA GLU A 66 -7.99 -6.87 -1.75
C GLU A 66 -7.66 -6.97 -3.25
N PRO A 67 -6.67 -7.81 -3.63
CA PRO A 67 -6.41 -8.12 -5.03
C PRO A 67 -7.67 -8.70 -5.71
N LEU A 68 -7.99 -8.24 -6.91
CA LEU A 68 -8.99 -8.92 -7.73
C LEU A 68 -8.41 -10.23 -8.30
N HIS A 69 -9.29 -11.18 -8.64
CA HIS A 69 -8.87 -12.49 -9.13
C HIS A 69 -7.93 -12.37 -10.34
N GLY A 70 -6.83 -13.12 -10.31
CA GLY A 70 -5.77 -13.07 -11.34
C GLY A 70 -4.78 -11.90 -11.21
N THR A 71 -4.97 -10.97 -10.28
CA THR A 71 -4.00 -9.89 -10.01
C THR A 71 -2.88 -10.41 -9.11
N ASN A 72 -1.64 -10.37 -9.60
CA ASN A 72 -0.44 -10.66 -8.81
C ASN A 72 0.38 -9.38 -8.55
N PHE A 73 0.69 -9.13 -7.27
CA PHE A 73 1.54 -8.02 -6.80
C PHE A 73 3.00 -8.44 -6.48
N SER A 74 3.34 -9.71 -6.68
CA SER A 74 4.68 -10.28 -6.44
C SER A 74 5.53 -10.33 -7.69
#